data_AF-A0A7J8LDP4-F1
#
_entry.id   AF-A0A7J8LDP4-F1
#
_cell.length_a   1.000
_cell.length_b   1.000
_cell.length_c   1.000
_cell.angle_alpha   90.00
_cell.angle_beta   90.00
_cell.angle_gamma   90.00
#
_symmetry.space_group_name_H-M   'P 1'
#
loop_
_entity.id
_entity.type
_entity.pdbx_description
1 polymer ?
#
loop_
_entity_poly.entity_id
_entity_poly.type
_entity_poly.pdbx_seq_one_letter_code
_entity_poly.pdbx_strand_id
1 'polypeptide(L)' 'TVIHLKYYNLEIYVDNYYAKETQLAIYSIFIRPIRCPKYWEPLPNMLSILSPLIRRSSGRPTKIRRKEPDEPQITTK' A
#
# COMPACT_ATOMS: atom_id res chain seq x y z
N THR A 1 -6.98 -23.58 -2.23
CA THR A 1 -6.73 -24.93 -1.72
C THR A 1 -7.97 -25.75 -1.99
N VAL A 2 -7.91 -26.68 -2.95
CA VAL A 2 -9.05 -27.53 -3.32
C VAL A 2 -9.09 -28.69 -2.34
N ILE A 3 -10.19 -28.83 -1.60
CA ILE A 3 -10.36 -29.91 -0.62
C ILE A 3 -11.01 -31.08 -1.36
N HIS A 4 -10.27 -32.17 -1.56
CA HIS A 4 -10.78 -33.38 -2.20
C HIS A 4 -11.17 -34.42 -1.15
N LEU A 5 -12.48 -34.63 -0.95
CA LEU A 5 -12.98 -35.80 -0.24
C LEU A 5 -13.15 -36.94 -1.25
N LYS A 6 -12.24 -37.93 -1.18
CA LYS A 6 -12.29 -39.26 -1.81
C LYS A 6 -13.26 -39.35 -3.03
N TYR A 7 -12.85 -38.77 -4.16
CA TYR A 7 -13.50 -38.84 -5.48
C TYR A 7 -14.72 -37.95 -5.79
N TYR A 8 -15.18 -37.10 -4.87
CA TYR A 8 -16.25 -36.15 -5.19
C TYR A 8 -15.72 -34.73 -5.27
N ASN A 9 -16.06 -34.03 -6.36
CA ASN A 9 -15.91 -32.59 -6.38
C ASN A 9 -16.93 -32.01 -5.38
N LEU A 10 -16.48 -31.42 -4.28
CA LEU A 10 -17.38 -30.86 -3.28
C LEU A 10 -18.07 -29.58 -3.79
N GLU A 11 -17.50 -28.93 -4.81
CA GLU A 11 -18.05 -27.69 -5.37
C GLU A 11 -19.43 -27.89 -5.99
N ILE A 12 -19.79 -29.10 -6.47
CA ILE A 12 -21.15 -29.38 -6.99
C ILE A 12 -22.22 -29.46 -5.90
N TYR A 13 -21.83 -29.64 -4.63
CA TYR A 13 -22.76 -29.67 -3.49
C TYR A 13 -22.92 -28.31 -2.83
N VAL A 14 -22.04 -27.36 -3.14
CA VAL A 14 -22.08 -26.01 -2.60
C VAL A 14 -23.03 -25.18 -3.47
N ASP A 15 -23.99 -24.52 -2.82
CA ASP A 15 -24.89 -23.61 -3.53
C ASP A 15 -24.09 -22.44 -4.12
N ASN A 16 -24.48 -22.00 -5.32
CA ASN A 16 -23.92 -20.85 -6.01
C ASN A 16 -23.94 -19.56 -5.17
N TYR A 17 -24.85 -19.46 -4.19
CA TYR A 17 -24.84 -18.35 -3.22
C TYR A 17 -23.51 -18.20 -2.45
N TYR A 18 -22.78 -19.29 -2.23
CA TYR A 18 -21.48 -19.27 -1.54
C TYR A 18 -20.28 -19.20 -2.49
N ALA A 19 -20.52 -19.18 -3.81
CA ALA A 19 -19.45 -19.03 -4.78
C ALA A 19 -18.76 -17.67 -4.64
N LYS A 20 -17.44 -17.66 -4.80
CA LYS A 20 -16.62 -16.43 -4.73
C LYS A 20 -17.15 -15.35 -5.68
N GLU A 21 -17.60 -15.75 -6.86
CA GLU A 21 -18.13 -14.83 -7.88
C GLU A 21 -19.42 -14.15 -7.41
N THR A 22 -20.36 -14.92 -6.86
CA THR A 22 -21.62 -14.40 -6.30
C THR A 22 -21.36 -13.48 -5.12
N GLN A 23 -20.45 -13.86 -4.23
CA GLN A 23 -20.05 -13.01 -3.10
C GLN A 23 -19.46 -11.67 -3.61
N LEU A 24 -18.53 -11.71 -4.56
CA LEU A 24 -17.96 -10.49 -5.14
C LEU A 24 -19.03 -9.64 -5.86
N ALA A 25 -20.00 -10.26 -6.53
CA ALA A 25 -21.10 -9.57 -7.19
C ALA A 25 -22.01 -8.85 -6.18
N ILE A 26 -22.41 -9.53 -5.09
CA ILE A 26 -23.25 -8.95 -4.02
C ILE A 26 -22.55 -7.73 -3.38
N TYR A 27 -21.27 -7.88 -3.04
CA TYR A 27 -20.52 -6.82 -2.37
C TYR A 27 -19.94 -5.77 -3.33
N SER A 28 -20.01 -5.97 -4.65
CA SER A 28 -19.49 -5.01 -5.64
C SER A 28 -20.11 -3.61 -5.49
N ILE A 29 -21.37 -3.53 -5.09
CA ILE A 29 -22.10 -2.29 -4.85
C ILE A 29 -21.54 -1.53 -3.63
N PHE A 30 -21.02 -2.27 -2.65
CA PHE A 30 -20.49 -1.75 -1.38
C PHE A 30 -18.98 -1.53 -1.39
N ILE A 31 -18.23 -2.27 -2.20
CA ILE A 31 -16.77 -2.14 -2.33
C ILE A 31 -16.48 -0.91 -3.21
N ARG A 32 -16.60 0.28 -2.62
CA ARG A 32 -16.08 1.50 -3.22
C ARG A 32 -14.62 1.66 -2.80
N PRO A 33 -13.65 1.64 -3.73
CA PRO A 33 -12.26 1.88 -3.37
C PRO A 33 -12.13 3.30 -2.82
N ILE A 34 -11.54 3.43 -1.63
CA ILE A 34 -11.27 4.72 -1.02
C ILE A 34 -10.12 5.37 -1.80
N ARG A 35 -10.46 6.40 -2.59
CA ARG A 35 -9.58 6.99 -3.61
C ARG A 35 -8.33 7.69 -3.07
N CYS A 36 -8.30 8.06 -1.78
CA CYS A 36 -7.18 8.82 -1.22
C CYS A 36 -6.69 8.18 0.09
N PRO A 37 -5.37 7.98 0.23
CA PRO A 37 -4.75 7.46 1.46
C PRO A 37 -5.15 8.20 2.74
N LYS A 38 -5.52 9.49 2.62
CA LYS A 38 -6.03 10.31 3.72
C LYS A 38 -7.29 9.74 4.38
N TYR A 39 -8.11 9.00 3.63
CA TYR A 39 -9.37 8.44 4.10
C TYR A 39 -9.27 6.94 4.42
N TRP A 40 -8.06 6.36 4.37
CA TRP A 40 -7.87 4.97 4.76
C TRP A 40 -7.92 4.86 6.29
N GLU A 41 -8.67 3.90 6.80
CA GLU A 41 -8.66 3.57 8.23
C GLU A 41 -7.25 3.09 8.62
N PRO A 42 -6.70 3.56 9.76
CA PRO A 42 -5.40 3.10 10.23
C PRO A 42 -5.49 1.62 10.61
N LEU A 43 -4.71 0.76 9.94
CA LEU A 43 -4.63 -0.64 10.30
C LEU A 43 -3.84 -0.79 11.61
N PRO A 44 -4.43 -1.35 12.68
CA PRO A 44 -3.83 -1.36 14.02
C PRO A 44 -2.53 -2.17 14.13
N ASN A 45 -2.30 -3.11 13.21
CA ASN A 45 -1.12 -4.00 13.20
C ASN A 45 -0.24 -3.83 11.95
N MET A 46 -0.38 -2.73 11.19
CA MET A 46 0.51 -2.46 10.06
C MET A 46 1.81 -1.84 10.55
N LEU A 47 2.94 -2.49 10.26
CA LEU A 47 4.24 -1.84 10.38
C LEU A 47 4.28 -0.65 9.42
N SER A 48 4.75 0.50 9.89
CA SER A 48 4.94 1.65 9.00
C SER A 48 5.96 1.25 7.94
N ILE A 49 5.53 1.17 6.68
CA ILE A 49 6.44 0.99 5.55
C ILE A 49 7.18 2.31 5.40
N LEU A 50 8.36 2.41 6.01
CA LEU A 50 9.24 3.54 5.79
C LEU A 50 9.63 3.55 4.31
N SER A 51 9.51 4.71 3.68
CA SER A 51 10.09 4.89 2.36
C SER A 51 11.58 4.52 2.42
N PRO A 52 12.13 3.90 1.38
CA PRO A 52 13.56 3.60 1.35
C PRO A 52 14.34 4.90 1.55
N LEU A 53 15.39 4.83 2.36
CA LEU A 53 16.28 5.96 2.56
C LEU A 53 16.90 6.33 1.21
N ILE A 54 16.48 7.46 0.64
CA ILE A 54 17.00 7.95 -0.63
C ILE A 54 18.45 8.40 -0.39
N ARG A 55 19.40 7.52 -0.71
CA ARG A 55 20.82 7.87 -0.70
C ARG A 55 21.19 8.54 -2.01
N ARG A 56 21.93 9.65 -1.95
CA ARG A 56 22.55 10.24 -3.14
C ARG A 56 23.66 9.31 -3.62
N SER A 57 23.78 9.11 -4.93
CA SER A 57 24.95 8.45 -5.49
C SER A 57 26.21 9.27 -5.19
N SER A 58 27.32 8.57 -4.94
CA SER A 58 28.64 9.21 -4.86
C SER A 58 28.89 9.98 -6.15
N GLY A 59 29.27 11.25 -6.04
CA GLY A 59 29.54 12.11 -7.19
C GLY A 59 28.33 12.89 -7.73
N ARG A 60 27.12 12.72 -7.18
CA ARG A 60 25.98 13.58 -7.55
C ARG A 60 26.26 15.02 -7.11
N PRO A 61 26.33 16.00 -8.02
CA PRO A 61 26.56 17.39 -7.65
C PRO A 61 25.49 17.88 -6.68
N THR A 62 25.91 18.54 -5.61
CA THR A 62 24.99 19.22 -4.70
C THR A 62 24.72 20.61 -5.23
N LYS A 63 23.46 21.03 -5.25
CA LYS A 63 23.13 22.43 -5.55
C LYS A 63 23.63 23.26 -4.37
N ILE A 64 24.81 23.86 -4.50
CA ILE A 64 25.31 24.85 -3.56
C ILE A 64 24.44 26.09 -3.73
N ARG A 65 23.69 26.44 -2.68
CA ARG A 65 22.95 27.70 -2.67
C ARG A 65 23.97 28.83 -2.62
N ARG A 66 23.87 29.80 -3.53
CA ARG A 66 24.62 31.05 -3.43
C ARG A 66 24.05 31.85 -2.24
N LYS A 67 24.92 32.30 -1.35
CA LYS A 67 24.56 33.22 -0.27
C LYS A 67 24.65 34.64 -0.81
N GLU A 68 23.63 35.45 -0.52
CA GLU A 68 23.68 36.88 -0.80
C GLU A 68 24.64 37.57 0.20
N PRO A 69 25.20 38.75 -0.13
CA PRO A 69 26.20 39.42 0.72
C PRO A 69 25.72 39.72 2.14
N ASP A 70 24.40 39.89 2.32
CA ASP A 70 23.76 40.30 3.57
C ASP A 70 23.29 39.11 4.43
N GLU A 71 23.55 37.88 4.00
CA GLU A 71 23.05 36.70 4.70
C GLU A 71 23.97 36.27 5.85
N PRO A 72 23.46 36.06 7.09
CA PRO A 72 24.29 35.71 8.23
C PRO A 72 25.01 34.37 8.02
N GLN A 73 26.31 34.33 8.29
CA GLN A 73 27.08 33.09 8.27
C GLN A 73 26.76 32.27 9.52
N ILE A 74 26.04 31.17 9.33
CA ILE A 74 25.88 30.14 10.35
C ILE A 74 27.20 29.37 10.44
N THR A 75 28.04 29.73 11.41
CA THR A 75 29.24 28.97 11.79
C THR A 75 28.83 27.87 12.75
N THR A 76 28.64 26.65 12.23
CA THR A 76 28.51 25.47 13.09
C THR A 76 29.92 25.08 13.56
N LYS A 77 30.16 25.18 14.88
CA LYS A 77 31.40 24.74 15.54
C LYS A 77 31.55 23.22 15.51
#